data_AF-A0A1D7YT63-F1
#
_entry.id   AF-A0A1D7YT63-F1
#
_cell.length_a   1.000
_cell.length_b   1.000
_cell.length_c   1.000
_cell.angle_alpha   90.00
_cell.angle_beta   90.00
_cell.angle_gamma   90.00
#
_symmetry.space_group_name_H-M   'P 1'
#
loop_
_entity.id
_entity.type
_entity.pdbx_description
1 polymer ?
#
loop_
_entity_poly.entity_id
_entity_poly.type
_entity_poly.pdbx_seq_one_letter_code
_entity_poly.pdbx_strand_id
1 'polypeptide(L)'
;MTKNQKSALCNFLRALVKKSPELSVNDILDKFLEDERYYFEINNPHFEFLENYLDDETFLKDTMLFLKECRKYYDYKKKQEPIIQAQKEYEKKKRAFLREVKMSKETPTKKQLYYYEKLCKKYNLEKQELTSKLQARDEIDRIINEYSRDFENID
;
A
#
# COMPACT_ATOMS: atom_id res chain seq x y z
N MET A 1 21.54 -7.81 -30.34
CA MET A 1 20.19 -7.73 -29.71
C MET A 1 19.34 -6.60 -30.28
N THR A 2 18.08 -6.88 -30.63
CA THR A 2 17.07 -5.90 -31.06
C THR A 2 16.53 -5.08 -29.88
N LYS A 3 15.84 -3.96 -30.16
CA LYS A 3 15.20 -3.12 -29.13
C LYS A 3 14.22 -3.91 -28.25
N ASN A 4 13.44 -4.81 -28.85
CA ASN A 4 12.43 -5.59 -28.14
C ASN A 4 13.09 -6.63 -27.21
N GLN A 5 14.13 -7.30 -27.68
CA GLN A 5 14.93 -8.24 -26.88
C GLN A 5 15.56 -7.54 -25.67
N LYS A 6 16.16 -6.37 -25.88
CA LYS A 6 16.72 -5.54 -24.79
C LYS A 6 15.65 -5.16 -23.76
N SER A 7 14.48 -4.72 -24.22
CA SER A 7 13.38 -4.35 -23.33
C SER A 7 12.89 -5.53 -22.48
N ALA A 8 12.71 -6.70 -23.09
CA ALA A 8 12.28 -7.91 -22.39
C ALA A 8 13.30 -8.32 -21.31
N LEU A 9 14.58 -8.38 -21.67
CA LEU A 9 15.66 -8.70 -20.74
C LEU A 9 15.75 -7.69 -19.58
N CYS A 10 15.74 -6.39 -19.88
CA CYS A 10 15.81 -5.35 -18.86
C CYS A 10 14.62 -5.41 -17.89
N ASN A 11 13.43 -5.74 -18.37
CA ASN A 11 12.24 -5.91 -17.50
C ASN A 11 12.37 -7.13 -16.61
N PHE A 12 12.89 -8.24 -17.15
CA PHE A 12 13.16 -9.45 -16.37
C PHE A 12 14.21 -9.19 -15.28
N LEU A 13 15.37 -8.63 -15.63
CA LEU A 13 16.45 -8.32 -14.71
C LEU A 13 15.99 -7.35 -13.61
N ARG A 14 15.20 -6.33 -13.96
CA ARG A 14 14.59 -5.42 -12.99
C ARG A 14 13.68 -6.16 -12.00
N ALA A 15 12.86 -7.08 -12.50
CA ALA A 15 11.99 -7.90 -11.65
C ALA A 15 12.81 -8.83 -10.74
N LEU A 16 13.92 -9.38 -11.24
CA LEU A 16 14.83 -10.22 -10.47
C LEU A 16 15.45 -9.43 -9.30
N VAL A 17 15.97 -8.23 -9.54
CA VAL A 17 16.50 -7.36 -8.47
C VAL A 17 15.45 -7.02 -7.41
N LYS A 18 14.19 -6.78 -7.84
CA LYS A 18 13.08 -6.50 -6.94
C LYS A 18 12.73 -7.70 -6.05
N LYS A 19 12.75 -8.91 -6.60
CA LYS A 19 12.39 -10.16 -5.91
C LYS A 19 13.49 -10.69 -5.00
N SER A 20 14.73 -10.26 -5.22
CA SER A 20 15.89 -10.69 -4.44
C SER A 20 16.52 -9.54 -3.65
N PRO A 21 15.83 -8.92 -2.69
CA PRO A 21 16.38 -7.77 -1.95
C PRO A 21 17.58 -8.13 -1.07
N GLU A 22 17.71 -9.40 -0.68
CA GLU A 22 18.77 -9.89 0.21
C GLU A 22 20.06 -10.26 -0.54
N LEU A 23 19.99 -10.46 -1.85
CA LEU A 23 21.15 -10.83 -2.67
C LEU A 23 21.94 -9.59 -3.10
N SER A 24 23.27 -9.74 -3.16
CA SER A 24 24.10 -8.71 -3.76
C SER A 24 23.85 -8.65 -5.28
N VAL A 25 24.25 -7.54 -5.91
CA VAL A 25 24.09 -7.41 -7.36
C VAL A 25 24.93 -8.45 -8.11
N ASN A 26 26.09 -8.84 -7.56
CA ASN A 26 26.93 -9.88 -8.12
C ASN A 26 26.21 -11.24 -8.06
N ASP A 27 25.70 -11.63 -6.88
CA ASP A 27 24.99 -12.91 -6.73
C ASP A 27 23.75 -13.00 -7.62
N ILE A 28 23.08 -11.86 -7.87
CA ILE A 28 21.96 -11.80 -8.81
C ILE A 28 22.41 -12.05 -10.24
N LEU A 29 23.54 -11.47 -10.65
CA LEU A 29 24.10 -11.70 -11.98
C LEU A 29 24.54 -13.15 -12.13
N ASP A 30 25.29 -13.67 -11.16
CA ASP A 30 25.82 -15.04 -11.19
C ASP A 30 24.67 -16.05 -11.28
N LYS A 31 23.65 -15.90 -10.43
CA LYS A 31 22.45 -16.73 -10.49
C LYS A 31 21.72 -16.61 -11.82
N PHE A 32 21.60 -15.41 -12.37
CA PHE A 32 20.97 -15.22 -13.69
C PHE A 32 21.74 -15.98 -14.78
N LEU A 33 23.07 -15.92 -14.78
CA LEU A 33 23.89 -16.60 -15.77
C LEU A 33 23.84 -18.12 -15.59
N GLU A 34 23.88 -18.62 -14.36
CA GLU A 34 23.73 -20.05 -14.05
C GLU A 34 22.39 -20.58 -14.51
N ASP A 35 21.30 -19.88 -14.16
CA ASP A 35 19.94 -20.23 -14.57
C ASP A 35 19.85 -20.28 -16.12
N GLU A 36 20.27 -19.22 -16.82
CA GLU A 36 20.18 -19.18 -18.29
C GLU A 36 21.05 -20.25 -18.96
N ARG A 37 22.27 -20.52 -18.47
CA ARG A 37 23.10 -21.62 -18.99
C ARG A 37 22.40 -22.96 -18.85
N TYR A 38 21.84 -23.25 -17.67
CA TYR A 38 21.07 -24.47 -17.45
C TYR A 38 19.87 -24.57 -18.41
N TYR A 39 19.14 -23.48 -18.63
CA TYR A 39 18.01 -23.47 -19.57
C TYR A 39 18.43 -23.72 -21.03
N PHE A 40 19.62 -23.25 -21.44
CA PHE A 40 20.19 -23.62 -22.73
C PHE A 40 20.55 -25.11 -22.81
N GLU A 41 21.14 -25.69 -21.75
CA GLU A 41 21.51 -27.11 -21.71
C GLU A 41 20.31 -28.04 -21.88
N ILE A 42 19.16 -27.69 -21.28
CA ILE A 42 17.91 -28.46 -21.42
C ILE A 42 17.08 -28.04 -22.65
N ASN A 43 17.64 -27.22 -23.55
CA ASN A 43 17.00 -26.70 -24.77
C ASN A 43 15.65 -26.00 -24.51
N ASN A 44 15.56 -25.24 -23.40
CA ASN A 44 14.40 -24.45 -23.02
C ASN A 44 14.80 -23.05 -22.48
N PRO A 45 15.57 -22.25 -23.25
CA PRO A 45 16.03 -20.93 -22.82
C PRO A 45 14.86 -19.95 -22.64
N HIS A 46 14.91 -19.13 -21.60
CA HIS A 46 13.97 -17.99 -21.49
C HIS A 46 14.22 -16.95 -22.57
N PHE A 47 15.50 -16.77 -22.93
CA PHE A 47 15.95 -15.82 -23.92
C PHE A 47 16.86 -16.50 -24.96
N GLU A 48 16.26 -17.11 -25.99
CA GLU A 48 17.00 -17.79 -27.08
C GLU A 48 18.15 -16.95 -27.65
N PHE A 49 17.98 -15.63 -27.73
CA PHE A 49 18.98 -14.73 -28.29
C PHE A 49 20.22 -14.53 -27.43
N LEU A 50 20.29 -15.06 -26.20
CA LEU A 50 21.40 -14.84 -25.26
C LEU A 50 22.58 -15.79 -25.42
N GLU A 51 22.45 -16.89 -26.16
CA GLU A 51 23.47 -17.95 -26.22
C GLU A 51 24.89 -17.42 -26.48
N ASN A 52 25.02 -16.50 -27.44
CA ASN A 52 26.31 -15.90 -27.83
C ASN A 52 26.72 -14.68 -26.98
N TYR A 53 25.93 -14.30 -25.98
CA TYR A 53 26.17 -13.11 -25.14
C TYR A 53 26.47 -13.45 -23.68
N LEU A 54 26.14 -14.65 -23.20
CA LEU A 54 26.32 -15.02 -21.78
C LEU A 54 27.79 -14.92 -21.31
N ASP A 55 28.73 -15.13 -22.24
CA ASP A 55 30.18 -15.02 -22.01
C ASP A 55 30.80 -13.73 -22.57
N ASP A 56 29.99 -12.83 -23.15
CA ASP A 56 30.48 -11.57 -23.71
C ASP A 56 30.79 -10.54 -22.61
N GLU A 57 32.03 -10.09 -22.55
CA GLU A 57 32.49 -9.16 -21.50
C GLU A 57 31.71 -7.83 -21.51
N THR A 58 31.34 -7.34 -22.70
CA THR A 58 30.57 -6.10 -22.83
C THR A 58 29.16 -6.27 -22.27
N PHE A 59 28.48 -7.36 -22.64
CA PHE A 59 27.17 -7.73 -22.12
C PHE A 59 27.18 -7.89 -20.60
N LEU A 60 28.18 -8.59 -20.04
CA LEU A 60 28.32 -8.79 -18.60
C LEU A 60 28.49 -7.46 -17.86
N LYS A 61 29.34 -6.58 -18.38
CA LYS A 61 29.58 -5.25 -17.81
C LYS A 61 28.33 -4.37 -17.85
N ASP A 62 27.63 -4.34 -18.98
CA ASP A 62 26.42 -3.55 -19.17
C ASP A 62 25.28 -4.06 -18.28
N THR A 63 25.12 -5.39 -18.20
CA THR A 63 24.13 -6.05 -17.34
C THR A 63 24.41 -5.75 -15.87
N MET A 64 25.66 -5.87 -15.42
CA MET A 64 26.09 -5.51 -14.08
C MET A 64 25.76 -4.04 -13.74
N LEU A 65 26.06 -3.12 -14.66
CA LEU A 65 25.75 -1.70 -14.47
C LEU A 65 24.24 -1.47 -14.35
N PHE A 66 23.44 -2.10 -15.22
CA PHE A 66 21.99 -2.01 -15.19
C PHE A 66 21.41 -2.54 -13.87
N LEU A 67 21.90 -3.68 -13.38
CA LEU A 67 21.46 -4.26 -12.10
C LEU A 67 21.80 -3.34 -10.91
N LYS A 68 22.99 -2.71 -10.92
CA LYS A 68 23.38 -1.71 -9.90
C LYS A 68 22.42 -0.53 -9.87
N GLU A 69 22.05 0.01 -11.02
CA GLU A 69 21.07 1.11 -11.10
C GLU A 69 19.68 0.68 -10.65
N CYS A 70 19.25 -0.55 -10.98
CA CYS A 70 18.00 -1.10 -10.45
C CYS A 70 18.02 -1.23 -8.92
N ARG A 71 19.13 -1.70 -8.33
CA ARG A 71 19.28 -1.80 -6.87
C ARG A 71 19.18 -0.43 -6.22
N LYS A 72 19.92 0.56 -6.71
CA LYS A 72 19.86 1.96 -6.23
C LYS A 72 18.43 2.51 -6.25
N TYR A 73 17.69 2.26 -7.33
CA TYR A 73 16.29 2.70 -7.46
C TYR A 73 15.41 2.12 -6.35
N TYR A 74 15.50 0.80 -6.10
CA TYR A 74 14.70 0.15 -5.07
C TYR A 74 15.11 0.54 -3.65
N ASP A 75 16.41 0.70 -3.39
CA ASP A 75 16.91 1.17 -2.09
C ASP A 75 16.42 2.59 -1.79
N TYR A 76 16.45 3.46 -2.80
CA TYR A 76 15.92 4.82 -2.69
C TYR A 76 14.41 4.81 -2.42
N LYS A 77 13.65 4.01 -3.17
CA LYS A 77 12.20 3.82 -2.94
C LYS A 77 11.90 3.34 -1.52
N LYS A 78 12.65 2.37 -1.00
CA LYS A 78 12.50 1.85 0.36
C LYS A 78 12.83 2.91 1.42
N LYS A 79 13.88 3.71 1.20
CA LYS A 79 14.21 4.85 2.08
C LYS A 79 13.11 5.92 2.12
N GLN A 80 12.37 6.11 1.04
CA GLN A 80 11.26 7.06 0.98
C GLN A 80 9.96 6.53 1.58
N GLU A 81 9.83 5.21 1.76
CA GLU A 81 8.60 4.57 2.24
C GLU A 81 8.07 5.15 3.56
N PRO A 82 8.90 5.41 4.59
CA PRO A 82 8.42 6.01 5.84
C PRO A 82 7.83 7.41 5.64
N ILE A 83 8.46 8.23 4.78
CA ILE A 83 8.00 9.59 4.48
C ILE A 83 6.66 9.54 3.75
N ILE A 84 6.54 8.66 2.76
CA ILE A 84 5.29 8.46 2.00
C ILE A 84 4.17 8.00 2.93
N GLN A 85 4.47 7.09 3.85
CA GLN A 85 3.48 6.58 4.80
C GLN A 85 3.03 7.65 5.80
N ALA A 86 3.97 8.42 6.36
CA ALA A 86 3.65 9.54 7.24
C ALA A 86 2.79 10.60 6.52
N GLN A 87 3.08 10.91 5.25
CA GLN A 87 2.29 11.85 4.46
C GLN A 87 0.87 11.33 4.19
N LYS A 88 0.71 10.04 3.88
CA LYS A 88 -0.61 9.41 3.71
C LYS A 88 -1.45 9.49 4.99
N GLU A 89 -0.83 9.23 6.14
CA GLU A 89 -1.50 9.31 7.45
C GLU A 89 -1.89 10.74 7.81
N TYR A 90 -1.01 11.70 7.55
CA TYR A 90 -1.29 13.12 7.73
C TYR A 90 -2.49 13.56 6.89
N GLU A 91 -2.50 13.24 5.59
CA GLU A 91 -3.62 13.58 4.71
C GLU A 91 -4.92 12.84 5.06
N LYS A 92 -4.82 11.62 5.62
CA LYS A 92 -6.00 10.90 6.17
C LYS A 92 -6.56 11.64 7.40
N LYS A 93 -5.71 12.05 8.35
CA LYS A 93 -6.12 12.81 9.54
C LYS A 93 -6.71 14.16 9.16
N LYS A 94 -6.07 14.89 8.25
CA LYS A 94 -6.55 16.17 7.71
C LYS A 94 -7.94 16.04 7.08
N ARG A 95 -8.17 15.01 6.25
CA ARG A 95 -9.50 14.75 5.67
C ARG A 95 -10.55 14.38 6.71
N ALA A 96 -10.19 13.64 7.75
CA ALA A 96 -11.11 13.34 8.86
C ALA A 96 -11.48 14.63 9.60
N PHE A 97 -10.49 15.44 9.98
CA PHE A 97 -10.70 16.72 10.64
C PHE A 97 -11.58 17.67 9.82
N LEU A 98 -11.31 17.84 8.52
CA LEU A 98 -12.13 18.71 7.65
C LEU A 98 -13.58 18.22 7.54
N ARG A 99 -13.82 16.90 7.58
CA ARG A 99 -15.19 16.35 7.63
C ARG A 99 -15.87 16.70 8.94
N GLU A 100 -15.18 16.63 10.07
CA GLU A 100 -15.74 17.00 11.38
C GLU A 100 -16.05 18.50 11.46
N VAL A 101 -15.13 19.36 11.00
CA VAL A 101 -15.35 20.80 10.91
C VAL A 101 -16.55 21.13 10.01
N LYS A 102 -16.77 20.36 8.94
CA LYS A 102 -17.95 20.52 8.09
C LYS A 102 -19.22 20.13 8.86
N MET A 103 -19.22 18.97 9.51
CA MET A 103 -20.37 18.47 10.28
C MET A 103 -20.72 19.34 11.49
N SER A 104 -19.75 20.02 12.11
CA SER A 104 -20.00 20.92 13.24
C SER A 104 -20.74 22.20 12.84
N LYS A 105 -20.69 22.57 11.55
CA LYS A 105 -21.36 23.75 11.01
C LYS A 105 -22.72 23.45 10.38
N GLU A 106 -23.01 22.18 10.09
CA GLU A 106 -24.27 21.76 9.47
C GLU A 106 -25.29 21.36 10.53
N THR A 107 -26.56 21.74 10.35
CA THR A 107 -27.64 21.35 11.26
C THR A 107 -27.93 19.84 11.19
N PRO A 108 -28.36 19.19 12.29
CA PRO A 108 -28.69 17.77 12.30
C PRO A 108 -29.72 17.40 11.24
N THR A 109 -29.53 16.23 10.61
CA THR A 109 -30.54 15.70 9.68
C THR A 109 -31.78 15.21 10.43
N LYS A 110 -32.94 15.21 9.75
CA LYS A 110 -34.19 14.66 10.31
C LYS A 110 -34.04 13.21 10.80
N LYS A 111 -33.26 12.39 10.09
CA LYS A 111 -32.98 11.00 10.48
C LYS A 111 -32.16 10.91 11.77
N GLN A 112 -31.14 11.77 11.94
CA GLN A 112 -30.35 11.83 13.17
C GLN A 112 -31.21 12.23 14.36
N LEU A 113 -32.01 13.30 14.22
CA LEU A 113 -32.91 13.77 15.29
C LEU A 113 -33.94 12.69 15.66
N TYR A 114 -34.58 12.07 14.67
CA TYR A 114 -35.54 10.99 14.90
C TYR A 114 -34.92 9.80 15.63
N TYR A 115 -33.71 9.40 15.24
CA TYR A 115 -33.02 8.28 15.87
C TYR A 115 -32.59 8.61 17.30
N TYR A 116 -32.04 9.80 17.52
CA TYR A 116 -31.73 10.32 18.85
C TYR A 116 -32.97 10.35 19.77
N GLU A 117 -34.10 10.88 19.30
CA GLU A 117 -35.36 10.91 20.05
C GLU A 117 -35.83 9.51 20.46
N LYS A 118 -35.69 8.52 19.56
CA LYS A 118 -36.02 7.12 19.88
C LYS A 118 -35.11 6.55 20.96
N LEU A 119 -33.81 6.84 20.92
CA LEU A 119 -32.85 6.39 21.93
C LEU A 119 -33.15 7.02 23.30
N CYS A 120 -33.41 8.33 23.35
CA CYS A 120 -33.80 9.00 24.59
C CYS A 120 -35.07 8.40 25.19
N LYS A 121 -36.10 8.13 24.36
CA LYS A 121 -37.33 7.50 24.85
C LYS A 121 -37.09 6.08 25.36
N LYS A 122 -36.25 5.29 24.67
CA LYS A 122 -35.96 3.90 25.04
C LYS A 122 -35.26 3.79 26.39
N TYR A 123 -34.27 4.65 26.63
CA TYR A 123 -33.45 4.64 27.84
C TYR A 123 -33.86 5.69 28.87
N ASN A 124 -35.04 6.30 28.67
CA ASN A 124 -35.60 7.33 29.55
C ASN A 124 -34.63 8.49 29.86
N LEU A 125 -33.95 8.99 28.83
CA LEU A 125 -32.99 10.09 28.92
C LEU A 125 -33.67 11.44 28.67
N GLU A 126 -33.19 12.48 29.36
CA GLU A 126 -33.60 13.85 29.10
C GLU A 126 -33.11 14.30 27.71
N LYS A 127 -34.02 14.91 26.93
CA LYS A 127 -33.72 15.35 25.57
C LYS A 127 -33.07 16.73 25.60
N GLN A 128 -31.87 16.83 25.04
CA GLN A 128 -31.20 18.12 24.78
C GLN A 128 -31.40 18.57 23.33
N GLU A 129 -31.26 19.88 23.10
CA GLU A 129 -31.25 20.44 21.75
C GLU A 129 -29.89 20.20 21.09
N LEU A 130 -29.92 19.56 19.91
CA LEU A 130 -28.73 19.25 19.13
C LEU A 130 -28.56 20.29 18.02
N THR A 131 -27.44 21.00 18.03
CA THR A 131 -27.21 22.17 17.17
C THR A 131 -26.45 21.84 15.88
N SER A 132 -25.71 20.72 15.85
CA SER A 132 -24.93 20.31 14.68
C SER A 132 -25.00 18.81 14.38
N LYS A 133 -24.74 18.41 13.13
CA LYS A 133 -24.62 17.01 12.73
C LYS A 133 -23.55 16.27 13.53
N LEU A 134 -22.46 16.97 13.86
CA LEU A 134 -21.38 16.43 14.68
C LEU A 134 -21.90 16.10 16.09
N GLN A 135 -22.51 17.07 16.77
CA GLN A 135 -23.09 16.87 18.10
C GLN A 135 -24.14 15.75 18.09
N ALA A 136 -25.00 15.72 17.08
CA ALA A 136 -26.01 14.67 16.96
C ALA A 136 -25.41 13.28 16.75
N ARG A 137 -24.35 13.15 15.94
CA ARG A 137 -23.61 11.89 15.78
C ARG A 137 -22.99 11.46 17.10
N ASP A 138 -22.22 12.33 17.73
CA ASP A 138 -21.42 12.00 18.92
C ASP A 138 -22.33 11.61 20.10
N GLU A 139 -23.48 12.28 20.23
CA GLU A 139 -24.47 11.96 21.27
C GLU A 139 -25.17 10.62 21.02
N ILE A 140 -25.55 10.34 19.77
CA ILE A 140 -26.13 9.04 19.39
C ILE A 140 -25.11 7.92 19.66
N ASP A 141 -23.86 8.11 19.23
CA ASP A 141 -22.79 7.13 19.43
C ASP A 141 -22.50 6.93 20.92
N ARG A 142 -22.52 8.00 21.73
CA ARG A 142 -22.39 7.92 23.20
C ARG A 142 -23.49 7.07 23.82
N ILE A 143 -24.76 7.36 23.52
CA ILE A 143 -25.90 6.59 24.06
C ILE A 143 -25.82 5.13 23.62
N ILE A 144 -25.47 4.86 22.36
CA ILE A 144 -25.30 3.49 21.89
C ILE A 144 -24.18 2.79 22.64
N ASN A 145 -23.01 3.41 22.81
CA ASN A 145 -21.87 2.77 23.45
C ASN A 145 -22.07 2.55 24.96
N GLU A 146 -22.74 3.48 25.64
CA GLU A 146 -23.10 3.36 27.05
C GLU A 146 -24.09 2.20 27.27
N TYR A 147 -25.19 2.15 26.51
CA TYR A 147 -26.30 1.22 26.75
C TYR A 147 -26.24 -0.07 25.89
N SER A 148 -25.25 -0.23 25.01
CA SER A 148 -24.98 -1.51 24.33
C SER A 148 -24.24 -2.50 25.23
N ARG A 149 -23.48 -2.02 26.22
CA ARG A 149 -22.81 -2.85 27.25
C ARG A 149 -23.78 -3.45 28.26
N ASP A 150 -24.99 -2.91 28.37
CA ASP A 150 -26.01 -3.44 29.29
C ASP A 150 -26.62 -4.77 28.81
N PHE A 151 -26.46 -5.13 27.52
CA PHE A 151 -26.90 -6.43 26.99
C PHE A 151 -25.87 -7.55 27.17
N GLU A 152 -24.64 -7.26 27.61
CA GLU A 152 -23.62 -8.28 27.91
C GLU A 152 -23.64 -8.74 29.38
N ASN A 153 -24.44 -8.09 30.25
CA ASN A 153 -24.55 -8.43 31.67
C ASN A 153 -25.96 -8.91 32.07
N ILE A 154 -26.62 -9.67 31.20
CA ILE A 154 -27.83 -10.42 31.55
C ILE A 154 -27.47 -11.90 31.50
N ASP A 155 -27.03 -12.43 32.64
CA ASP A 155 -26.96 -13.85 32.97
C ASP A 155 -28.36 -14.36 33.39
#